data_AF-A0A9X3NJF6-F1
#
_entry.id   AF-A0A9X3NJF6-F1
#
_cell.length_a   1.000
_cell.length_b   1.000
_cell.length_c   1.000
_cell.angle_alpha   90.00
_cell.angle_beta   90.00
_cell.angle_gamma   90.00
#
_symmetry.space_group_name_H-M   'P 1'
#
loop_
_entity.id
_entity.type
_entity.pdbx_description
1 polymer ?
#
loop_
_entity_poly.entity_id
_entity_poly.type
_entity_poly.pdbx_seq_one_letter_code
_entity_poly.pdbx_strand_id
1 'polypeptide(L)'
;MLALLAATAALAPTATVGREGTELVYRGASGVKDRVTLVVVRDAIQVFDADDPNTRIAPGAGCKRGRDAVECPVAGITTVRVHAGDGNDLVAVQLEQPLIVDLGPGDDEFGGDAPSLALTGGDGDDEANFGAKTGAIDMGPGNDIADAMTADLTGPLTLAGGDGNDRLFIFGETGPGTAMSGGSGDDWFTVQAGEGPGADIGCGEGADRIVAELADRPGAGCGPYLAGITPGTVSRTFREGALTAPATGTVTLHRDKGEGDAAATLARGTFDAPAGPLRVRLKTTAAGRRGPKRPRVIVTVRTRSGGERHEVTFRSRLR
;
A
#
# COMPACT_ATOMS: atom_id res chain seq x y z
N MET A 1 -46.75 49.20 3.54
CA MET A 1 -45.29 49.28 3.76
C MET A 1 -44.72 47.93 3.34
N LEU A 2 -44.20 47.84 2.11
CA LEU A 2 -43.76 46.59 1.48
C LEU A 2 -42.27 46.43 1.78
N ALA A 3 -41.90 45.48 2.64
CA ALA A 3 -40.51 45.18 2.96
C ALA A 3 -39.92 44.28 1.86
N LEU A 4 -39.03 44.84 1.06
CA LEU A 4 -38.28 44.11 0.03
C LEU A 4 -37.13 43.37 0.74
N LEU A 5 -37.25 42.05 0.92
CA LEU A 5 -36.11 41.23 1.35
C LEU A 5 -35.15 41.06 0.16
N ALA A 6 -33.99 41.71 0.22
CA ALA A 6 -32.89 41.42 -0.69
C ALA A 6 -32.28 40.08 -0.29
N ALA A 7 -32.45 39.05 -1.13
CA ALA A 7 -31.71 37.80 -0.99
C ALA A 7 -30.24 38.08 -1.32
N THR A 8 -29.37 37.99 -0.32
CA THR A 8 -27.93 37.96 -0.54
C THR A 8 -27.59 36.67 -1.27
N ALA A 9 -27.11 36.77 -2.50
CA ALA A 9 -26.55 35.63 -3.20
C ALA A 9 -25.36 35.11 -2.39
N ALA A 10 -25.47 33.87 -1.87
CA ALA A 10 -24.34 33.21 -1.23
C ALA A 10 -23.25 33.00 -2.29
N LEU A 11 -22.03 33.45 -1.99
CA LEU A 11 -20.88 33.10 -2.82
C LEU A 11 -20.72 31.59 -2.79
N ALA A 12 -20.52 30.99 -3.96
CA ALA A 12 -20.25 29.57 -4.03
C ALA A 12 -18.98 29.24 -3.22
N PRO A 13 -18.97 28.15 -2.44
CA PRO A 13 -17.78 27.71 -1.74
C PRO A 13 -16.63 27.57 -2.75
N THR A 14 -15.47 28.04 -2.33
CA THR A 14 -14.27 28.20 -3.16
C THR A 14 -13.12 27.66 -2.33
N ALA A 15 -12.43 26.63 -2.85
CA ALA A 15 -11.25 26.08 -2.22
C ALA A 15 -10.19 27.18 -2.04
N THR A 16 -9.28 27.01 -1.09
CA THR A 16 -8.24 28.01 -0.82
C THR A 16 -6.88 27.35 -0.70
N VAL A 17 -5.84 28.08 -1.10
CA VAL A 17 -4.47 27.65 -0.83
C VAL A 17 -3.63 28.82 -0.37
N GLY A 18 -2.96 28.68 0.77
CA GLY A 18 -2.18 29.76 1.37
C GLY A 18 -1.11 29.24 2.31
N ARG A 19 -0.17 30.11 2.62
CA ARG A 19 0.89 29.87 3.58
C ARG A 19 0.40 30.13 5.00
N GLU A 20 0.56 29.13 5.86
CA GLU A 20 0.31 29.20 7.30
C GLU A 20 1.63 28.94 8.04
N GLY A 21 2.37 30.00 8.37
CA GLY A 21 3.72 29.87 8.96
C GLY A 21 4.74 29.31 7.96
N THR A 22 5.25 28.10 8.19
CA THR A 22 6.12 27.36 7.25
C THR A 22 5.37 26.25 6.51
N GLU A 23 4.06 26.13 6.69
CA GLU A 23 3.23 25.18 5.95
C GLU A 23 2.58 25.85 4.74
N LEU A 24 2.46 25.12 3.63
CA LEU A 24 1.49 25.43 2.59
C LEU A 24 0.24 24.60 2.84
N VAL A 25 -0.93 25.24 2.94
CA VAL A 25 -2.17 24.56 3.26
C VAL A 25 -3.16 24.77 2.12
N TYR A 26 -3.60 23.67 1.52
CA TYR A 26 -4.78 23.60 0.66
C TYR A 26 -5.99 23.17 1.49
N ARG A 27 -7.12 23.84 1.28
CA ARG A 27 -8.41 23.50 1.88
C ARG A 27 -9.44 23.47 0.78
N GLY A 28 -10.00 22.30 0.50
CA GLY A 28 -11.10 22.13 -0.40
C GLY A 28 -12.38 22.79 0.11
N ALA A 29 -13.35 22.90 -0.77
CA ALA A 29 -14.57 23.65 -0.50
C ALA A 29 -15.68 22.69 -0.09
N SER A 30 -16.36 22.97 1.04
CA SER A 30 -17.38 22.02 1.49
C SER A 30 -18.50 21.79 0.46
N GLY A 31 -18.86 20.53 0.28
CA GLY A 31 -19.86 20.04 -0.67
C GLY A 31 -19.41 20.10 -2.13
N VAL A 32 -18.11 20.22 -2.39
CA VAL A 32 -17.54 20.30 -3.73
C VAL A 32 -16.53 19.17 -3.91
N LYS A 33 -16.73 18.33 -4.92
CA LYS A 33 -15.70 17.42 -5.42
C LYS A 33 -14.50 18.22 -5.90
N ASP A 34 -13.37 18.05 -5.25
CA ASP A 34 -12.10 18.68 -5.55
C ASP A 34 -11.21 17.73 -6.37
N ARG A 35 -10.54 18.25 -7.41
CA ARG A 35 -9.57 17.49 -8.21
C ARG A 35 -8.24 18.21 -8.27
N VAL A 36 -7.58 18.29 -7.12
CA VAL A 36 -6.42 19.16 -6.92
C VAL A 36 -5.12 18.47 -7.33
N THR A 37 -4.28 19.19 -8.06
CA THR A 37 -2.90 18.80 -8.34
C THR A 37 -1.93 19.82 -7.74
N LEU A 38 -0.90 19.32 -7.03
CA LEU A 38 0.18 20.12 -6.46
C LEU A 38 1.53 19.66 -7.04
N VAL A 39 2.24 20.56 -7.71
CA VAL A 39 3.52 20.26 -8.36
C VAL A 39 4.51 21.41 -8.21
N VAL A 40 5.79 21.11 -8.04
CA VAL A 40 6.85 22.12 -8.05
C VAL A 40 7.22 22.47 -9.49
N VAL A 41 7.04 23.75 -9.85
CA VAL A 41 7.49 24.30 -11.14
C VAL A 41 8.46 25.44 -10.86
N ARG A 42 9.74 25.21 -11.14
CA ARG A 42 10.85 26.14 -10.82
C ARG A 42 10.94 26.38 -9.30
N ASP A 43 10.62 27.57 -8.84
CA ASP A 43 10.71 28.04 -7.46
C ASP A 43 9.35 28.21 -6.78
N ALA A 44 8.26 27.73 -7.41
CA ALA A 44 6.91 27.80 -6.89
C ALA A 44 6.22 26.43 -6.91
N ILE A 45 5.40 26.19 -5.89
CA ILE A 45 4.38 25.14 -5.91
C ILE A 45 3.19 25.71 -6.69
N GLN A 46 2.81 25.03 -7.76
CA GLN A 46 1.60 25.29 -8.52
C GLN A 46 0.49 24.39 -8.02
N VAL A 47 -0.65 25.01 -7.72
CA VAL A 47 -1.87 24.33 -7.26
C VAL A 47 -3.00 24.67 -8.22
N PHE A 48 -3.57 23.65 -8.84
CA PHE A 48 -4.64 23.81 -9.82
C PHE A 48 -5.64 22.65 -9.73
N ASP A 49 -6.84 22.89 -10.21
CA ASP A 49 -7.88 21.87 -10.38
C ASP A 49 -7.77 21.28 -11.80
N ALA A 50 -7.76 19.95 -11.90
CA ALA A 50 -7.56 19.23 -13.15
C ALA A 50 -8.76 19.29 -14.10
N ASP A 51 -9.99 19.40 -13.59
CA ASP A 51 -11.21 19.41 -14.41
C ASP A 51 -11.55 20.81 -14.94
N ASP A 52 -11.16 21.86 -14.21
CA ASP A 52 -11.27 23.23 -14.69
C ASP A 52 -10.06 24.05 -14.22
N PRO A 53 -9.02 24.24 -15.06
CA PRO A 53 -7.87 25.05 -14.69
C PRO A 53 -8.22 26.52 -14.42
N ASN A 54 -9.45 26.96 -14.75
CA ASN A 54 -9.98 28.27 -14.40
C ASN A 54 -10.81 28.28 -13.10
N THR A 55 -10.95 27.15 -12.38
CA THR A 55 -11.71 27.09 -11.11
C THR A 55 -10.98 27.72 -9.92
N ARG A 56 -11.80 28.48 -9.16
CA ARG A 56 -12.09 28.49 -7.72
C ARG A 56 -11.09 28.01 -6.66
N ILE A 57 -9.79 27.92 -6.91
CA ILE A 57 -8.82 27.86 -5.80
C ILE A 57 -8.41 29.29 -5.48
N ALA A 58 -8.97 29.95 -4.47
CA ALA A 58 -8.59 31.31 -4.11
C ALA A 58 -7.18 31.34 -3.50
N PRO A 59 -6.28 32.24 -3.98
CA PRO A 59 -4.98 32.41 -3.36
C PRO A 59 -5.15 33.06 -1.97
N GLY A 60 -4.64 32.37 -0.96
CA GLY A 60 -4.46 32.87 0.39
C GLY A 60 -3.13 33.58 0.58
N ALA A 61 -2.73 33.77 1.84
CA ALA A 61 -1.51 34.48 2.19
C ALA A 61 -0.26 33.86 1.53
N GLY A 62 0.64 34.70 1.00
CA GLY A 62 1.90 34.24 0.41
C GLY A 62 1.80 33.59 -0.98
N CYS A 63 0.58 33.38 -1.49
CA CYS A 63 0.34 32.85 -2.83
C CYS A 63 -0.22 33.94 -3.75
N LYS A 64 -0.10 33.73 -5.06
CA LYS A 64 -0.65 34.64 -6.07
C LYS A 64 -1.38 33.85 -7.15
N ARG A 65 -2.40 34.46 -7.74
CA ARG A 65 -3.09 33.90 -8.90
C ARG A 65 -2.15 33.96 -10.12
N GLY A 66 -1.81 32.80 -10.67
CA GLY A 66 -1.24 32.65 -12.01
C GLY A 66 -2.33 32.57 -13.08
N ARG A 67 -1.95 32.21 -14.30
CA ARG A 67 -2.90 32.08 -15.42
C ARG A 67 -3.82 30.88 -15.25
N ASP A 68 -3.23 29.73 -14.94
CA ASP A 68 -3.90 28.42 -14.93
C ASP A 68 -3.75 27.71 -13.56
N ALA A 69 -3.17 28.39 -12.56
CA ALA A 69 -2.88 27.83 -11.23
C ALA A 69 -2.77 28.94 -10.16
N VAL A 70 -2.82 28.57 -8.89
CA VAL A 70 -2.28 29.37 -7.79
C VAL A 70 -0.79 29.05 -7.63
N GLU A 71 0.04 30.09 -7.59
CA GLU A 71 1.49 29.97 -7.43
C GLU A 71 1.91 30.39 -6.02
N CYS A 72 2.57 29.48 -5.30
CA CYS A 72 3.07 29.70 -3.95
C CYS A 72 4.59 29.49 -3.92
N PRO A 73 5.42 30.49 -3.56
CA PRO A 73 6.88 30.31 -3.53
C PRO A 73 7.29 29.19 -2.57
N VAL A 74 8.16 28.27 -3.04
CA VAL A 74 8.68 27.14 -2.24
C VAL A 74 9.53 27.61 -1.04
N ALA A 75 10.14 28.80 -1.16
CA ALA A 75 11.08 29.31 -0.17
C ALA A 75 10.46 29.42 1.24
N GLY A 76 11.00 28.63 2.17
CA GLY A 76 10.58 28.59 3.57
C GLY A 76 9.33 27.75 3.83
N ILE A 77 8.84 26.98 2.85
CA ILE A 77 7.85 25.92 3.07
C ILE A 77 8.61 24.67 3.53
N THR A 78 8.22 24.13 4.67
CA THR A 78 8.79 22.92 5.27
C THR A 78 7.86 21.71 5.21
N THR A 79 6.56 21.95 5.03
CA THR A 79 5.51 20.92 4.99
C THR A 79 4.39 21.41 4.07
N VAL A 80 3.75 20.49 3.35
CA VAL A 80 2.50 20.76 2.64
C VAL A 80 1.37 19.97 3.27
N ARG A 81 0.22 20.62 3.42
CA ARG A 81 -1.00 20.06 4.00
C ARG A 81 -2.14 20.19 3.01
N VAL A 82 -2.85 19.10 2.78
CA VAL A 82 -4.04 19.03 1.93
C VAL A 82 -5.20 18.56 2.80
N HIS A 83 -6.26 19.34 2.84
CA HIS A 83 -7.58 18.91 3.32
C HIS A 83 -8.50 18.93 2.11
N ALA A 84 -8.89 17.76 1.58
CA ALA A 84 -9.72 17.70 0.39
C ALA A 84 -11.18 18.04 0.72
N GLY A 85 -11.72 17.52 1.82
CA GLY A 85 -12.96 18.00 2.39
C GLY A 85 -14.02 16.91 2.37
N ASP A 86 -15.22 17.21 1.89
CA ASP A 86 -16.28 16.22 1.74
C ASP A 86 -16.64 16.02 0.28
N GLY A 87 -16.95 14.77 -0.08
CA GLY A 87 -17.23 14.36 -1.46
C GLY A 87 -16.07 13.56 -2.04
N ASN A 88 -16.31 12.94 -3.19
CA ASN A 88 -15.35 12.04 -3.82
C ASN A 88 -14.26 12.83 -4.54
N ASP A 89 -13.14 13.06 -3.88
CA ASP A 89 -12.06 13.93 -4.29
C ASP A 89 -10.94 13.18 -5.04
N LEU A 90 -10.12 13.94 -5.76
CA LEU A 90 -8.88 13.44 -6.36
C LEU A 90 -7.74 14.37 -6.00
N VAL A 91 -6.74 13.84 -5.31
CA VAL A 91 -5.57 14.59 -4.85
C VAL A 91 -4.32 14.00 -5.50
N ALA A 92 -3.68 14.77 -6.37
CA ALA A 92 -2.42 14.41 -7.00
C ALA A 92 -1.26 15.30 -6.51
N VAL A 93 -0.20 14.73 -5.94
CA VAL A 93 0.88 15.50 -5.33
C VAL A 93 2.26 14.97 -5.71
N GLN A 94 3.12 15.85 -6.25
CA GLN A 94 4.52 15.52 -6.50
C GLN A 94 5.42 16.60 -5.91
N LEU A 95 5.95 16.35 -4.71
CA LEU A 95 6.68 17.35 -3.93
C LEU A 95 7.94 16.75 -3.29
N GLU A 96 8.90 17.63 -3.01
CA GLU A 96 10.11 17.28 -2.24
C GLU A 96 9.96 17.60 -0.74
N GLN A 97 8.80 18.09 -0.32
CA GLN A 97 8.49 18.43 1.07
C GLN A 97 7.68 17.29 1.72
N PRO A 98 7.80 17.10 3.04
CA PRO A 98 6.85 16.31 3.81
C PRO A 98 5.40 16.69 3.51
N LEU A 99 4.54 15.69 3.40
CA LEU A 99 3.16 15.84 2.98
C LEU A 99 2.23 15.26 4.06
N ILE A 100 1.19 16.03 4.39
CA ILE A 100 0.09 15.59 5.25
C ILE A 100 -1.21 15.76 4.46
N VAL A 101 -1.97 14.68 4.31
CA VAL A 101 -3.20 14.63 3.53
C VAL A 101 -4.32 14.08 4.39
N ASP A 102 -5.46 14.73 4.29
CA ASP A 102 -6.74 14.36 4.89
C ASP A 102 -7.75 14.46 3.74
N LEU A 103 -8.14 13.31 3.19
CA LEU A 103 -9.08 13.28 2.06
C LEU A 103 -10.49 13.61 2.57
N GLY A 104 -10.88 13.01 3.70
CA GLY A 104 -12.13 13.32 4.40
C GLY A 104 -13.22 12.31 4.03
N PRO A 105 -14.51 12.61 4.25
CA PRO A 105 -15.58 11.68 3.86
C PRO A 105 -15.84 11.72 2.35
N GLY A 106 -15.84 10.57 1.70
CA GLY A 106 -16.00 10.41 0.26
C GLY A 106 -15.32 9.14 -0.23
N ASP A 107 -15.61 8.72 -1.47
CA ASP A 107 -14.74 7.72 -2.12
C ASP A 107 -13.63 8.48 -2.86
N ASP A 108 -12.44 8.55 -2.27
CA ASP A 108 -11.38 9.47 -2.67
C ASP A 108 -10.22 8.77 -3.39
N GLU A 109 -9.52 9.52 -4.24
CA GLU A 109 -8.33 9.05 -4.95
C GLU A 109 -7.10 9.90 -4.56
N PHE A 110 -6.07 9.27 -4.00
CA PHE A 110 -4.76 9.89 -3.76
C PHE A 110 -3.68 9.31 -4.65
N GLY A 111 -2.93 10.18 -5.32
CA GLY A 111 -1.75 9.81 -6.11
C GLY A 111 -0.57 10.71 -5.79
N GLY A 112 0.50 10.21 -5.19
CA GLY A 112 1.64 11.09 -4.96
C GLY A 112 2.88 10.53 -4.31
N ASP A 113 3.97 11.30 -4.46
CA ASP A 113 5.26 10.98 -3.88
C ASP A 113 5.71 12.07 -2.91
N ALA A 114 6.19 11.67 -1.74
CA ALA A 114 6.77 12.57 -0.75
C ALA A 114 7.88 11.88 0.06
N PRO A 115 8.90 12.61 0.55
CA PRO A 115 9.91 12.01 1.43
C PRO A 115 9.31 11.45 2.72
N SER A 116 8.25 12.09 3.24
CA SER A 116 7.45 11.59 4.35
C SER A 116 5.99 11.87 4.09
N LEU A 117 5.12 10.88 4.30
CA LEU A 117 3.67 10.98 4.07
C LEU A 117 2.89 10.64 5.33
N ALA A 118 1.98 11.52 5.73
CA ALA A 118 0.87 11.18 6.60
C ALA A 118 -0.42 11.30 5.78
N LEU A 119 -1.16 10.22 5.62
CA LEU A 119 -2.40 10.18 4.82
C LEU A 119 -3.51 9.60 5.69
N THR A 120 -4.63 10.30 5.75
CA THR A 120 -5.91 9.79 6.22
C THR A 120 -6.87 9.79 5.03
N GLY A 121 -7.43 8.62 4.70
CA GLY A 121 -8.49 8.48 3.71
C GLY A 121 -9.77 9.12 4.26
N GLY A 122 -10.46 8.40 5.14
CA GLY A 122 -11.62 8.90 5.85
C GLY A 122 -12.74 7.87 5.82
N ASP A 123 -13.98 8.32 5.73
CA ASP A 123 -15.12 7.40 5.53
C ASP A 123 -15.37 7.26 4.02
N GLY A 124 -15.42 6.05 3.48
CA GLY A 124 -15.73 5.78 2.06
C GLY A 124 -14.79 4.73 1.47
N ASP A 125 -15.03 4.30 0.22
CA ASP A 125 -14.13 3.34 -0.43
C ASP A 125 -12.98 4.10 -1.13
N ASP A 126 -11.80 4.18 -0.50
CA ASP A 126 -10.69 5.01 -0.95
C ASP A 126 -9.63 4.26 -1.78
N GLU A 127 -8.94 4.97 -2.68
CA GLU A 127 -7.79 4.47 -3.43
C GLU A 127 -6.56 5.38 -3.26
N ALA A 128 -5.44 4.82 -2.79
CA ALA A 128 -4.18 5.53 -2.62
C ALA A 128 -3.03 4.84 -3.34
N ASN A 129 -2.36 5.54 -4.24
CA ASN A 129 -1.12 5.13 -4.89
C ASN A 129 0.01 6.09 -4.53
N PHE A 130 1.03 5.62 -3.81
CA PHE A 130 2.02 6.52 -3.25
C PHE A 130 3.43 5.96 -3.12
N GLY A 131 4.41 6.85 -3.25
CA GLY A 131 5.80 6.61 -2.89
C GLY A 131 6.20 7.43 -1.67
N ALA A 132 6.63 6.75 -0.61
CA ALA A 132 7.15 7.42 0.59
C ALA A 132 8.38 6.71 1.17
N LYS A 133 9.32 7.48 1.74
CA LYS A 133 10.50 6.91 2.44
C LYS A 133 10.22 6.59 3.91
N THR A 134 9.24 7.27 4.47
CA THR A 134 8.64 7.02 5.78
C THR A 134 7.19 7.48 5.74
N GLY A 135 6.32 6.92 6.57
CA GLY A 135 4.96 7.45 6.65
C GLY A 135 4.02 6.71 7.58
N ALA A 136 2.85 7.31 7.76
CA ALA A 136 1.72 6.72 8.44
C ALA A 136 0.46 6.93 7.58
N ILE A 137 -0.09 5.83 7.11
CA ILE A 137 -1.24 5.78 6.21
C ILE A 137 -2.36 5.05 6.94
N ASP A 138 -3.53 5.68 6.99
CA ASP A 138 -4.75 5.16 7.59
C ASP A 138 -5.88 5.41 6.59
N MET A 139 -6.36 4.36 5.92
CA MET A 139 -7.37 4.51 4.88
C MET A 139 -8.76 4.76 5.50
N GLY A 140 -9.04 4.20 6.67
CA GLY A 140 -10.24 4.50 7.45
C GLY A 140 -11.34 3.45 7.26
N PRO A 141 -12.61 3.77 7.55
CA PRO A 141 -13.72 2.86 7.26
C PRO A 141 -14.06 2.86 5.76
N GLY A 142 -14.02 1.69 5.12
CA GLY A 142 -14.09 1.60 3.66
C GLY A 142 -13.65 0.24 3.15
N ASN A 143 -13.93 -0.08 1.88
CA ASN A 143 -13.22 -1.17 1.19
C ASN A 143 -12.08 -0.56 0.37
N ASP A 144 -10.95 -0.36 1.02
CA ASP A 144 -9.92 0.52 0.50
C ASP A 144 -8.89 -0.21 -0.36
N ILE A 145 -8.16 0.57 -1.15
CA ILE A 145 -7.00 0.11 -1.92
C ILE A 145 -5.83 1.01 -1.59
N ALA A 146 -4.72 0.44 -1.14
CA ALA A 146 -3.50 1.19 -0.91
C ALA A 146 -2.29 0.49 -1.53
N ASP A 147 -1.69 1.15 -2.51
CA ASP A 147 -0.50 0.73 -3.25
C ASP A 147 0.72 1.58 -2.84
N ALA A 148 1.57 1.03 -1.98
CA ALA A 148 2.85 1.66 -1.63
C ALA A 148 3.97 1.22 -2.59
N MET A 149 4.50 2.14 -3.38
CA MET A 149 5.66 1.94 -4.27
C MET A 149 6.94 2.43 -3.59
N THR A 150 7.69 1.51 -2.98
CA THR A 150 8.81 1.80 -2.08
C THR A 150 10.17 1.54 -2.71
N ALA A 151 10.55 2.31 -3.74
CA ALA A 151 11.87 2.16 -4.34
C ALA A 151 13.04 2.53 -3.38
N ASP A 152 12.79 3.42 -2.40
CA ASP A 152 13.80 3.95 -1.47
C ASP A 152 13.27 4.03 -0.01
N LEU A 153 12.55 3.01 0.47
CA LEU A 153 12.03 3.04 1.84
C LEU A 153 13.17 2.85 2.85
N THR A 154 13.60 3.95 3.45
CA THR A 154 14.76 3.99 4.37
C THR A 154 14.36 3.99 5.84
N GLY A 155 13.08 4.17 6.16
CA GLY A 155 12.58 4.17 7.53
C GLY A 155 11.20 3.53 7.68
N PRO A 156 10.52 3.77 8.81
CA PRO A 156 9.25 3.12 9.12
C PRO A 156 8.13 3.63 8.22
N LEU A 157 7.30 2.70 7.77
CA LEU A 157 6.05 2.94 7.07
C LEU A 157 4.97 2.10 7.75
N THR A 158 3.89 2.73 8.20
CA THR A 158 2.69 2.02 8.64
C THR A 158 1.57 2.23 7.64
N LEU A 159 0.93 1.14 7.21
CA LEU A 159 -0.24 1.16 6.34
C LEU A 159 -1.39 0.40 7.02
N ALA A 160 -2.45 1.11 7.35
CA ALA A 160 -3.68 0.55 7.89
C ALA A 160 -4.80 0.69 6.86
N GLY A 161 -5.54 -0.40 6.61
CA GLY A 161 -6.81 -0.39 5.87
C GLY A 161 -7.88 0.25 6.75
N GLY A 162 -8.40 -0.52 7.71
CA GLY A 162 -9.32 -0.03 8.72
C GLY A 162 -10.47 -1.00 8.90
N ASP A 163 -11.71 -0.49 8.82
CA ASP A 163 -12.90 -1.34 8.85
C ASP A 163 -13.42 -1.51 7.41
N GLY A 164 -13.45 -2.75 6.93
CA GLY A 164 -13.97 -3.13 5.61
C GLY A 164 -13.09 -4.17 4.94
N ASN A 165 -13.25 -4.41 3.63
CA ASN A 165 -12.46 -5.44 2.94
C ASN A 165 -11.37 -4.79 2.11
N ASP A 166 -10.19 -4.68 2.69
CA ASP A 166 -9.13 -3.84 2.14
C ASP A 166 -8.17 -4.61 1.24
N ARG A 167 -7.50 -3.87 0.37
CA ARG A 167 -6.45 -4.39 -0.50
C ARG A 167 -5.20 -3.56 -0.33
N LEU A 168 -4.23 -4.12 0.39
CA LEU A 168 -3.02 -3.45 0.80
C LEU A 168 -1.81 -4.07 0.11
N PHE A 169 -1.01 -3.22 -0.56
CA PHE A 169 0.14 -3.64 -1.34
C PHE A 169 1.39 -2.85 -0.97
N ILE A 170 2.51 -3.56 -0.82
CA ILE A 170 3.85 -2.97 -0.74
C ILE A 170 4.72 -3.60 -1.83
N PHE A 171 5.22 -2.76 -2.73
CA PHE A 171 6.09 -3.14 -3.84
C PHE A 171 7.42 -2.40 -3.76
N GLY A 172 8.54 -3.11 -3.90
CA GLY A 172 9.88 -2.53 -3.78
C GLY A 172 10.47 -2.71 -2.39
N GLU A 173 11.57 -2.06 -2.04
CA GLU A 173 12.30 -2.38 -0.81
C GLU A 173 11.50 -2.08 0.46
N THR A 174 11.65 -2.93 1.48
CA THR A 174 11.11 -2.65 2.82
C THR A 174 12.16 -1.99 3.70
N GLY A 175 11.75 -0.99 4.49
CA GLY A 175 12.57 -0.33 5.50
C GLY A 175 12.36 -0.96 6.89
N PRO A 176 13.27 -0.71 7.85
CA PRO A 176 13.06 -1.12 9.24
C PRO A 176 11.78 -0.51 9.82
N GLY A 177 10.94 -1.35 10.45
CA GLY A 177 9.69 -0.91 11.06
C GLY A 177 8.54 -0.73 10.07
N THR A 178 8.63 -1.34 8.88
CA THR A 178 7.49 -1.43 7.96
C THR A 178 6.41 -2.33 8.56
N ALA A 179 5.18 -1.83 8.64
CA ALA A 179 4.05 -2.58 9.17
C ALA A 179 2.78 -2.35 8.35
N MET A 180 1.95 -3.38 8.27
CA MET A 180 0.63 -3.35 7.64
C MET A 180 -0.43 -3.86 8.61
N SER A 181 -1.62 -3.27 8.60
CA SER A 181 -2.78 -3.75 9.33
C SER A 181 -4.01 -3.75 8.43
N GLY A 182 -4.73 -4.87 8.35
CA GLY A 182 -6.02 -4.94 7.66
C GLY A 182 -7.09 -4.29 8.51
N GLY A 183 -7.42 -4.94 9.62
CA GLY A 183 -8.33 -4.39 10.63
C GLY A 183 -9.54 -5.30 10.77
N SER A 184 -10.74 -4.79 10.55
CA SER A 184 -11.95 -5.63 10.56
C SER A 184 -12.42 -5.89 9.13
N GLY A 185 -12.61 -7.14 8.72
CA GLY A 185 -13.13 -7.52 7.41
C GLY A 185 -12.23 -8.53 6.69
N ASP A 186 -12.60 -8.92 5.47
CA ASP A 186 -11.84 -9.94 4.72
C ASP A 186 -10.75 -9.28 3.84
N ASP A 187 -9.55 -9.13 4.39
CA ASP A 187 -8.49 -8.32 3.77
C ASP A 187 -7.58 -9.08 2.82
N TRP A 188 -6.93 -8.35 1.92
CA TRP A 188 -5.91 -8.86 1.02
C TRP A 188 -4.59 -8.08 1.16
N PHE A 189 -3.54 -8.80 1.55
CA PHE A 189 -2.16 -8.30 1.64
C PHE A 189 -1.30 -8.85 0.52
N THR A 190 -0.53 -7.98 -0.12
CA THR A 190 0.57 -8.38 -1.01
C THR A 190 1.84 -7.63 -0.64
N VAL A 191 2.86 -8.35 -0.19
CA VAL A 191 4.20 -7.80 0.03
C VAL A 191 5.14 -8.45 -0.97
N GLN A 192 5.68 -7.65 -1.88
CA GLN A 192 6.63 -8.06 -2.91
C GLN A 192 7.86 -7.18 -2.83
N ALA A 193 8.57 -7.31 -1.71
CA ALA A 193 9.57 -6.35 -1.36
C ALA A 193 10.93 -6.57 -2.06
N GLY A 194 11.25 -7.81 -2.45
CA GLY A 194 12.49 -8.17 -3.12
C GLY A 194 13.73 -8.12 -2.22
N GLU A 195 13.92 -7.01 -1.49
CA GLU A 195 14.99 -6.75 -0.52
C GLU A 195 14.44 -6.01 0.73
N GLY A 196 15.16 -6.11 1.85
CA GLY A 196 14.81 -5.45 3.11
C GLY A 196 14.58 -6.41 4.29
N PRO A 197 14.24 -5.89 5.48
CA PRO A 197 13.98 -6.68 6.67
C PRO A 197 12.58 -7.33 6.66
N GLY A 198 11.73 -7.04 5.67
CA GLY A 198 10.35 -7.52 5.58
C GLY A 198 9.38 -6.75 6.47
N ALA A 199 8.08 -6.87 6.17
CA ALA A 199 7.01 -6.18 6.86
C ALA A 199 6.42 -7.00 8.03
N ASP A 200 6.00 -6.31 9.09
CA ASP A 200 5.13 -6.89 10.12
C ASP A 200 3.66 -6.76 9.67
N ILE A 201 2.94 -7.87 9.58
CA ILE A 201 1.58 -7.90 9.00
C ILE A 201 0.57 -8.31 10.08
N GLY A 202 -0.30 -7.40 10.49
CA GLY A 202 -1.48 -7.71 11.30
C GLY A 202 -2.70 -7.89 10.41
N CYS A 203 -3.29 -9.07 10.36
CA CYS A 203 -4.45 -9.28 9.50
C CYS A 203 -5.72 -8.73 10.14
N GLY A 204 -5.89 -8.94 11.45
CA GLY A 204 -7.05 -8.46 12.18
C GLY A 204 -8.18 -9.49 12.24
N GLU A 205 -9.43 -9.04 12.26
CA GLU A 205 -10.60 -9.90 12.30
C GLU A 205 -11.12 -10.16 10.88
N GLY A 206 -11.25 -11.42 10.47
CA GLY A 206 -11.86 -11.75 9.18
C GLY A 206 -11.22 -12.94 8.50
N ALA A 207 -11.57 -13.18 7.24
CA ALA A 207 -11.03 -14.26 6.42
C ALA A 207 -9.96 -13.75 5.43
N ASP A 208 -8.78 -13.45 5.97
CA ASP A 208 -7.75 -12.72 5.26
C ASP A 208 -6.95 -13.55 4.25
N ARG A 209 -6.30 -12.83 3.34
CA ARG A 209 -5.44 -13.38 2.30
C ARG A 209 -4.09 -12.68 2.31
N ILE A 210 -3.03 -13.47 2.41
CA ILE A 210 -1.66 -12.93 2.37
C ILE A 210 -0.87 -13.57 1.24
N VAL A 211 -0.20 -12.73 0.45
CA VAL A 211 0.94 -13.11 -0.40
C VAL A 211 2.17 -12.40 0.15
N ALA A 212 3.10 -13.16 0.71
CA ALA A 212 4.27 -12.64 1.40
C ALA A 212 5.58 -13.31 0.95
N GLU A 213 6.69 -12.65 1.25
CA GLU A 213 8.04 -13.17 1.16
C GLU A 213 8.50 -13.78 2.50
N LEU A 214 9.69 -14.38 2.52
CA LEU A 214 10.21 -15.02 3.75
C LEU A 214 10.53 -14.04 4.88
N ALA A 215 10.87 -12.81 4.54
CA ALA A 215 11.27 -11.81 5.52
C ALA A 215 10.06 -11.23 6.27
N ASP A 216 8.88 -11.32 5.66
CA ASP A 216 7.64 -10.81 6.22
C ASP A 216 7.17 -11.67 7.39
N ARG A 217 6.48 -11.01 8.32
CA ARG A 217 6.12 -11.56 9.61
C ARG A 217 4.60 -11.42 9.81
N PRO A 218 3.81 -12.38 9.31
CA PRO A 218 2.39 -12.47 9.65
C PRO A 218 2.21 -12.60 11.17
N GLY A 219 1.34 -11.77 11.72
CA GLY A 219 1.14 -11.57 13.15
C GLY A 219 -0.25 -12.01 13.61
N ALA A 220 -0.84 -11.20 14.50
CA ALA A 220 -2.17 -11.44 15.03
C ALA A 220 -3.24 -11.40 13.92
N GLY A 221 -4.29 -12.20 14.08
CA GLY A 221 -5.40 -12.29 13.13
C GLY A 221 -5.10 -13.12 11.88
N CYS A 222 -3.83 -13.25 11.50
CA CYS A 222 -3.48 -13.97 10.29
C CYS A 222 -3.71 -15.47 10.41
N GLY A 223 -4.35 -16.04 9.40
CA GLY A 223 -4.55 -17.48 9.30
C GLY A 223 -3.25 -18.30 9.28
N PRO A 224 -3.33 -19.64 9.35
CA PRO A 224 -2.16 -20.49 9.49
C PRO A 224 -1.13 -20.22 8.40
N TYR A 225 0.11 -19.97 8.80
CA TYR A 225 1.22 -19.65 7.91
C TYR A 225 2.44 -20.49 8.26
N LEU A 226 3.46 -20.45 7.39
CA LEU A 226 4.70 -21.19 7.56
C LEU A 226 5.80 -20.25 8.07
N ALA A 227 6.16 -20.38 9.35
CA ALA A 227 7.18 -19.55 10.00
C ALA A 227 8.55 -20.24 10.04
N GLY A 228 9.64 -19.48 10.16
CA GLY A 228 10.98 -20.01 10.46
C GLY A 228 11.66 -20.77 9.32
N ILE A 229 11.33 -20.43 8.07
CA ILE A 229 12.02 -20.97 6.88
C ILE A 229 13.30 -20.16 6.64
N THR A 230 14.42 -20.83 6.33
CA THR A 230 15.72 -20.14 6.14
C THR A 230 16.48 -20.56 4.87
N PRO A 231 15.81 -20.99 3.77
CA PRO A 231 16.38 -22.02 2.92
C PRO A 231 17.29 -21.45 1.83
N GLY A 232 18.60 -21.46 2.08
CA GLY A 232 19.58 -21.41 1.00
C GLY A 232 19.51 -22.64 0.05
N THR A 233 18.96 -23.77 0.51
CA THR A 233 18.76 -24.99 -0.29
C THR A 233 17.51 -25.78 0.13
N VAL A 234 16.85 -26.43 -0.83
CA VAL A 234 15.78 -27.41 -0.59
C VAL A 234 16.32 -28.80 -0.89
N SER A 235 16.31 -29.68 0.11
CA SER A 235 16.73 -31.08 -0.07
C SER A 235 15.53 -31.99 -0.40
N ARG A 236 15.79 -33.25 -0.77
CA ARG A 236 14.73 -34.26 -0.94
C ARG A 236 13.85 -34.45 0.30
N THR A 237 14.40 -34.17 1.49
CA THR A 237 13.67 -34.17 2.75
C THR A 237 13.69 -32.75 3.28
N PHE A 238 12.69 -31.96 2.91
CA PHE A 238 12.50 -30.61 3.38
C PHE A 238 11.82 -30.67 4.76
N ARG A 239 12.48 -30.07 5.76
CA ARG A 239 12.05 -30.07 7.17
C ARG A 239 12.16 -28.67 7.78
N GLU A 240 12.21 -27.64 6.93
CA GLU A 240 12.28 -26.26 7.37
C GLU A 240 10.88 -25.68 7.47
N GLY A 241 10.75 -24.74 8.38
CA GLY A 241 9.50 -24.10 8.70
C GLY A 241 8.58 -24.91 9.63
N ALA A 242 7.74 -24.19 10.35
CA ALA A 242 6.68 -24.73 11.19
C ALA A 242 5.35 -24.05 10.84
N LEU A 243 4.30 -24.85 10.67
CA LEU A 243 2.94 -24.34 10.58
C LEU A 243 2.55 -23.77 11.94
N THR A 244 2.04 -22.55 11.96
CA THR A 244 1.60 -21.88 13.20
C THR A 244 0.31 -22.47 13.78
N ALA A 245 -0.51 -23.06 12.92
CA ALA A 245 -1.78 -23.72 13.26
C ALA A 245 -2.06 -24.89 12.30
N PRO A 246 -3.02 -25.79 12.61
CA PRO A 246 -3.44 -26.83 11.68
C PRO A 246 -3.90 -26.23 10.35
N ALA A 247 -3.47 -26.82 9.23
CA ALA A 247 -3.77 -26.30 7.91
C ALA A 247 -3.80 -27.38 6.85
N THR A 248 -4.60 -27.12 5.81
CA THR A 248 -4.49 -27.82 4.53
C THR A 248 -3.74 -26.94 3.54
N GLY A 249 -3.11 -27.53 2.53
CA GLY A 249 -2.35 -26.70 1.62
C GLY A 249 -1.65 -27.43 0.50
N THR A 250 -0.81 -26.67 -0.20
CA THR A 250 0.05 -27.19 -1.26
C THR A 250 1.47 -26.67 -1.14
N VAL A 251 2.42 -27.52 -1.50
CA VAL A 251 3.81 -27.12 -1.74
C VAL A 251 4.11 -27.36 -3.20
N THR A 252 4.49 -26.30 -3.91
CA THR A 252 4.81 -26.35 -5.33
C THR A 252 6.26 -25.92 -5.54
N LEU A 253 7.00 -26.67 -6.33
CA LEU A 253 8.36 -26.33 -6.74
C LEU A 253 8.33 -26.01 -8.22
N HIS A 254 8.72 -24.80 -8.57
CA HIS A 254 8.87 -24.35 -9.94
C HIS A 254 10.34 -24.26 -10.30
N ARG A 255 10.68 -24.51 -11.57
CA ARG A 255 12.01 -24.22 -12.09
C ARG A 255 12.19 -22.72 -12.18
N ASP A 256 13.18 -22.18 -11.48
CA ASP A 256 13.59 -20.80 -11.64
C ASP A 256 14.43 -20.67 -12.92
N LYS A 257 13.95 -19.84 -13.86
CA LYS A 257 14.64 -19.54 -15.12
C LYS A 257 15.16 -18.10 -15.17
N GLY A 258 14.99 -17.32 -14.10
CA GLY A 258 15.13 -15.87 -14.14
C GLY A 258 13.82 -15.16 -14.44
N GLU A 259 13.90 -13.83 -14.58
CA GLU A 259 12.77 -12.92 -14.73
C GLU A 259 12.06 -13.08 -16.09
N GLY A 260 10.72 -13.06 -16.08
CA GLY A 260 9.89 -13.02 -17.29
C GLY A 260 9.47 -14.36 -17.93
N ASP A 261 9.96 -15.50 -17.44
CA ASP A 261 9.69 -16.81 -18.06
C ASP A 261 8.75 -17.67 -17.21
N ALA A 262 7.71 -18.27 -17.82
CA ALA A 262 6.78 -19.13 -17.10
C ALA A 262 7.50 -20.31 -16.43
N ALA A 263 7.50 -20.31 -15.09
CA ALA A 263 8.24 -21.26 -14.29
C ALA A 263 7.60 -22.66 -14.34
N ALA A 264 8.20 -23.57 -15.11
CA ALA A 264 7.70 -24.94 -15.26
C ALA A 264 7.60 -25.64 -13.89
N THR A 265 6.44 -26.18 -13.55
CA THR A 265 6.23 -26.92 -12.30
C THR A 265 7.07 -28.21 -12.32
N LEU A 266 7.99 -28.34 -11.37
CA LEU A 266 8.84 -29.52 -11.19
C LEU A 266 8.19 -30.57 -10.29
N ALA A 267 7.52 -30.11 -9.23
CA ALA A 267 6.82 -30.96 -8.29
C ALA A 267 5.68 -30.20 -7.62
N ARG A 268 4.63 -30.93 -7.23
CA ARG A 268 3.53 -30.42 -6.43
C ARG A 268 3.11 -31.50 -5.44
N GLY A 269 2.82 -31.09 -4.21
CA GLY A 269 2.22 -31.94 -3.18
C GLY A 269 1.13 -31.19 -2.45
N THR A 270 0.15 -31.92 -1.94
CA THR A 270 -0.83 -31.42 -0.99
C THR A 270 -0.47 -31.90 0.41
N PHE A 271 -0.92 -31.17 1.43
CA PHE A 271 -0.83 -31.61 2.82
C PHE A 271 -2.11 -31.27 3.57
N ASP A 272 -2.34 -32.03 4.62
CA ASP A 272 -3.25 -31.78 5.73
C ASP A 272 -2.43 -32.11 6.98
N ALA A 273 -2.09 -31.09 7.75
CA ALA A 273 -1.07 -31.19 8.79
C ALA A 273 -1.46 -30.39 10.04
N PRO A 274 -1.13 -30.90 11.25
CA PRO A 274 -1.26 -30.14 12.48
C PRO A 274 -0.23 -29.01 12.53
N ALA A 275 -0.37 -28.13 13.53
CA ALA A 275 0.67 -27.17 13.87
C ALA A 275 2.02 -27.85 14.15
N GLY A 276 3.11 -27.16 13.84
CA GLY A 276 4.48 -27.65 14.04
C GLY A 276 5.23 -27.91 12.73
N PRO A 277 6.35 -28.65 12.78
CA PRO A 277 7.29 -28.75 11.67
C PRO A 277 6.66 -29.33 10.39
N LEU A 278 6.74 -28.57 9.28
CA LEU A 278 6.27 -29.06 7.98
C LEU A 278 7.32 -29.98 7.38
N ARG A 279 6.92 -31.20 7.02
CA ARG A 279 7.80 -32.23 6.44
C ARG A 279 7.37 -32.55 5.03
N VAL A 280 8.16 -32.11 4.04
CA VAL A 280 7.90 -32.37 2.62
C VAL A 280 8.96 -33.32 2.09
N ARG A 281 8.52 -34.38 1.40
CA ARG A 281 9.43 -35.31 0.73
C ARG A 281 9.25 -35.24 -0.78
N LEU A 282 10.31 -34.84 -1.48
CA LEU A 282 10.33 -34.82 -2.93
C LEU A 282 10.59 -36.22 -3.48
N LYS A 283 9.69 -36.73 -4.32
CA LYS A 283 9.86 -37.98 -5.06
C LYS A 283 10.50 -37.68 -6.41
N THR A 284 11.62 -38.33 -6.73
CA THR A 284 12.30 -38.16 -8.02
C THR A 284 11.77 -39.13 -9.08
N THR A 285 11.37 -38.60 -10.24
CA THR A 285 11.03 -39.41 -11.42
C THR A 285 12.30 -39.87 -12.15
N ALA A 286 12.18 -40.83 -13.07
CA ALA A 286 13.30 -41.27 -13.92
C ALA A 286 13.90 -40.09 -14.73
N ALA A 287 13.06 -39.19 -15.23
CA ALA A 287 13.48 -37.96 -15.90
C ALA A 287 14.24 -37.02 -14.95
N GLY A 288 13.76 -36.84 -13.71
CA GLY A 288 14.43 -36.03 -12.69
C GLY A 288 15.82 -36.54 -12.29
N ARG A 289 16.11 -37.84 -12.46
CA ARG A 289 17.45 -38.42 -12.22
C ARG A 289 18.47 -38.10 -13.32
N ARG A 290 18.01 -37.79 -14.53
CA ARG A 290 18.86 -37.52 -15.71
C ARG A 290 19.09 -36.02 -15.95
N GLY A 291 18.34 -35.15 -15.25
CA GLY A 291 18.39 -33.70 -15.42
C GLY A 291 19.69 -33.06 -14.88
N PRO A 292 19.91 -31.76 -15.18
CA PRO A 292 21.10 -31.03 -14.76
C PRO A 292 21.28 -31.04 -13.24
N LYS A 293 22.55 -31.02 -12.79
CA LYS A 293 22.91 -31.02 -11.38
C LYS A 293 22.43 -29.70 -10.73
N ARG A 294 21.35 -29.78 -9.93
CA ARG A 294 20.88 -28.75 -8.99
C ARG A 294 20.28 -27.48 -9.62
N PRO A 295 19.07 -27.55 -10.20
CA PRO A 295 18.38 -26.35 -10.66
C PRO A 295 18.08 -25.40 -9.50
N ARG A 296 18.09 -24.10 -9.79
CA ARG A 296 17.39 -23.10 -8.97
C ARG A 296 15.89 -23.36 -9.05
N VAL A 297 15.21 -23.17 -7.95
CA VAL A 297 13.77 -23.41 -7.83
C VAL A 297 13.11 -22.26 -7.09
N ILE A 298 11.86 -21.98 -7.45
CA ILE A 298 10.95 -21.18 -6.65
C ILE A 298 10.06 -22.16 -5.89
N VAL A 299 10.00 -22.04 -4.58
CA VAL A 299 9.10 -22.81 -3.73
C VAL A 299 7.95 -21.91 -3.33
N THR A 300 6.74 -22.38 -3.55
CA THR A 300 5.52 -21.73 -3.11
C THR A 300 4.80 -22.66 -2.13
N VAL A 301 4.58 -22.18 -0.92
CA VAL A 301 3.78 -22.87 0.09
C VAL A 301 2.50 -22.10 0.28
N ARG A 302 1.38 -22.78 0.05
CA ARG A 302 0.03 -22.25 0.27
C ARG A 302 -0.60 -23.01 1.42
N THR A 303 -1.14 -22.28 2.39
CA THR A 303 -1.88 -22.77 3.54
C THR A 303 -3.31 -22.24 3.52
N ARG A 304 -4.22 -23.01 4.10
CA ARG A 304 -5.64 -22.68 4.21
C ARG A 304 -6.24 -23.28 5.48
N SER A 305 -7.02 -22.46 6.18
CA SER A 305 -7.95 -22.87 7.23
C SER A 305 -9.24 -22.08 7.06
N GLY A 306 -10.37 -22.77 6.88
CA GLY A 306 -11.64 -22.11 6.59
C GLY A 306 -11.58 -21.17 5.37
N GLY A 307 -11.87 -19.89 5.62
CA GLY A 307 -11.83 -18.80 4.64
C GLY A 307 -10.42 -18.27 4.37
N GLU A 308 -9.55 -18.28 5.38
CA GLU A 308 -8.21 -17.69 5.37
C GLU A 308 -7.26 -18.39 4.41
N ARG A 309 -6.39 -17.62 3.76
CA ARG A 309 -5.38 -18.13 2.82
C ARG A 309 -4.06 -17.41 3.02
N HIS A 310 -2.98 -18.19 3.04
CA HIS A 310 -1.66 -17.62 3.09
C HIS A 310 -0.76 -18.27 2.05
N GLU A 311 0.03 -17.45 1.36
CA GLU A 311 1.00 -17.86 0.37
C GLU A 311 2.35 -17.23 0.70
N VAL A 312 3.37 -18.09 0.86
CA VAL A 312 4.76 -17.65 0.92
C VAL A 312 5.55 -18.23 -0.25
N THR A 313 6.27 -17.35 -0.92
CA THR A 313 7.10 -17.72 -2.08
C THR A 313 8.57 -17.38 -1.83
N PHE A 314 9.47 -18.29 -2.19
CA PHE A 314 10.90 -18.08 -2.01
C PHE A 314 11.78 -18.80 -3.02
N ARG A 315 12.93 -18.20 -3.35
CA ARG A 315 13.95 -18.80 -4.21
C ARG A 315 14.85 -19.73 -3.40
N SER A 316 15.22 -20.87 -3.97
CA SER A 316 16.15 -21.82 -3.36
C SER A 316 16.93 -22.64 -4.39
N ARG A 317 17.87 -23.48 -3.94
CA ARG A 317 18.59 -24.43 -4.79
C ARG A 317 18.24 -25.87 -4.41
N LEU A 318 17.90 -26.70 -5.39
CA LEU A 318 17.64 -28.12 -5.14
C LEU A 318 18.97 -28.86 -4.85
N ARG A 319 19.08 -29.49 -3.67
CA ARG A 319 20.29 -30.23 -3.24
C ARG A 319 20.24 -31.73 -3.53
#